data_AF-A0A060SC44-F1
#
_entry.id   AF-A0A060SC44-F1
#
_cell.length_a   1.000
_cell.length_b   1.000
_cell.length_c   1.000
_cell.angle_alpha   90.00
_cell.angle_beta   90.00
_cell.angle_gamma   90.00
#
_symmetry.space_group_name_H-M   'P 1'
#
loop_
_entity.id
_entity.type
_entity.pdbx_description
1 polymer ?
#
loop_
_entity_poly.entity_id
_entity_poly.type
_entity_poly.pdbx_seq_one_letter_code
_entity_poly.pdbx_strand_id
1 'polypeptide(L)'
;MVSVLLPCFLAAALSAQASAPAGPWDAFNYAPKSRTVFPTAVKAVHGPVQNAHGLVSKGTATLSGNGAWVALDFGVEVGGLVSLNFDKASERSSIALSFTESPVFISPRTSDDSSYPSANMSYDGVLHVPAPLPTGFWTQPPAMLRGGYRYLTIVSTSNEPVAVSNVSCAISFAPHFPNLRDYSGYFYAEDPVFHDENFLTKVWYAGAYTVQTNTVPLHTGRQVPFVQSPGWLNNATLGVAGPIIVDGAKRDRAVWPGDMGIAVPTQFVSTNDLLPTRNALSTMFAAIDPATGALPESGPPLSQLGSDTYHAWTLIGTHNYFLYSGDGASTRPGS
;
A
#
# COMPACT_ATOMS: atom_id res chain seq x y z
N MET A 1 31.49 -2.44 57.83
CA MET A 1 32.00 -2.72 56.48
C MET A 1 30.79 -3.11 55.63
N VAL A 2 30.21 -2.15 54.89
CA VAL A 2 30.28 -2.05 53.41
C VAL A 2 29.64 -3.30 52.77
N SER A 3 28.61 -3.27 51.93
CA SER A 3 27.73 -2.26 51.34
C SER A 3 26.67 -3.07 50.57
N VAL A 4 25.39 -2.73 50.68
CA VAL A 4 24.58 -2.17 49.56
C VAL A 4 24.19 -3.18 48.47
N LEU A 5 22.90 -3.56 48.51
CA LEU A 5 21.95 -3.55 47.40
C LEU A 5 22.41 -4.20 46.07
N LEU A 6 21.84 -5.37 45.77
CA LEU A 6 21.59 -5.77 44.38
C LEU A 6 20.07 -5.94 44.15
N PRO A 7 19.29 -4.85 44.06
CA PRO A 7 17.93 -4.91 43.56
C PRO A 7 17.97 -4.93 42.02
N CYS A 8 17.03 -5.66 41.43
CA CYS A 8 16.46 -5.35 40.11
C CYS A 8 17.43 -5.20 38.91
N PHE A 9 17.86 -6.32 38.35
CA PHE A 9 18.14 -6.43 36.91
C PHE A 9 17.24 -7.47 36.24
N LEU A 10 15.96 -7.57 36.65
CA LEU A 10 14.91 -7.76 35.66
C LEU A 10 14.66 -6.37 35.06
N ALA A 11 15.59 -5.93 34.22
CA ALA A 11 15.25 -4.89 33.26
C ALA A 11 14.16 -5.53 32.40
N ALA A 12 12.92 -5.13 32.66
CA ALA A 12 11.87 -5.28 31.68
C ALA A 12 12.47 -4.76 30.37
N ALA A 13 12.68 -5.66 29.41
CA ALA A 13 12.76 -5.30 28.01
C ALA A 13 11.35 -4.81 27.63
N LEU A 14 10.97 -3.67 28.19
CA LEU A 14 10.01 -2.79 27.58
C LEU A 14 10.68 -2.43 26.27
N SER A 15 10.25 -3.09 25.20
CA SER A 15 10.51 -2.63 23.84
C SER A 15 10.05 -1.18 23.82
N ALA A 16 10.97 -0.26 24.07
CA ALA A 16 10.67 1.15 23.96
C ALA A 16 10.31 1.34 22.49
N GLN A 17 9.03 1.55 22.20
CA GLN A 17 8.61 2.14 20.95
C GLN A 17 9.17 3.56 20.95
N ALA A 18 10.44 3.65 20.59
CA ALA A 18 11.15 4.90 20.45
C ALA A 18 10.96 5.34 19.01
N SER A 19 10.27 6.46 18.83
CA SER A 19 10.30 7.20 17.58
C SER A 19 11.70 7.74 17.34
N ALA A 20 12.12 7.83 16.09
CA ALA A 20 13.31 8.58 15.74
C ALA A 20 13.18 10.03 16.26
N PRO A 21 14.26 10.63 16.78
CA PRO A 21 14.22 12.03 17.16
C PRO A 21 13.92 12.91 15.94
N ALA A 22 13.42 14.13 16.17
CA ALA A 22 13.27 15.11 15.11
C ALA A 22 14.66 15.52 14.56
N GLY A 23 14.78 15.67 13.25
CA GLY A 23 16.05 15.98 12.59
C GLY A 23 15.93 16.37 11.11
N PRO A 24 17.05 16.72 10.46
CA PRO A 24 17.05 17.12 9.05
C PRO A 24 16.52 16.01 8.11
N TRP A 25 16.66 14.75 8.52
CA TRP A 25 16.15 13.59 7.79
C TRP A 25 14.62 13.55 7.67
N ASP A 26 13.88 14.26 8.52
CA ASP A 26 12.41 14.31 8.47
C ASP A 26 11.88 14.85 7.13
N ALA A 27 12.70 15.65 6.43
CA ALA A 27 12.39 16.19 5.10
C ALA A 27 12.28 15.10 4.01
N PHE A 28 12.88 13.93 4.23
CA PHE A 28 12.96 12.84 3.25
C PHE A 28 11.90 11.76 3.47
N ASN A 29 11.21 11.76 4.62
CA ASN A 29 10.18 10.77 4.90
C ASN A 29 8.96 11.00 3.97
N TYR A 30 8.70 10.03 3.09
CA TYR A 30 7.59 10.05 2.13
C TYR A 30 6.24 9.67 2.74
N ALA A 31 6.22 9.09 3.94
CA ALA A 31 5.00 8.62 4.57
C ALA A 31 4.01 9.78 4.80
N PRO A 32 2.73 9.62 4.43
CA PRO A 32 1.74 10.67 4.60
C PRO A 32 1.58 11.13 6.06
N LYS A 33 1.36 12.44 6.25
CA LYS A 33 1.09 13.04 7.58
C LYS A 33 -0.28 12.67 8.16
N SER A 34 -1.17 12.09 7.34
CA SER A 34 -2.55 11.77 7.68
C SER A 34 -2.95 10.46 7.00
N ARG A 35 -3.88 9.73 7.63
CA ARG A 35 -4.51 8.54 7.04
C ARG A 35 -5.45 8.87 5.88
N THR A 36 -5.94 10.11 5.82
CA THR A 36 -6.69 10.61 4.67
C THR A 36 -5.83 11.64 3.96
N VAL A 37 -5.51 11.36 2.69
CA VAL A 37 -4.68 12.21 1.83
C VAL A 37 -5.51 12.78 0.69
N PHE A 38 -5.03 13.88 0.14
CA PHE A 38 -5.69 14.63 -0.93
C PHE A 38 -4.70 14.80 -2.09
N PRO A 39 -5.18 14.86 -3.34
CA PRO A 39 -4.32 15.17 -4.48
C PRO A 39 -3.68 16.54 -4.32
N THR A 40 -2.40 16.65 -4.69
CA THR A 40 -1.61 17.87 -4.57
C THR A 40 -1.57 18.69 -5.86
N ALA A 41 -1.84 18.06 -7.01
CA ALA A 41 -1.81 18.73 -8.30
C ALA A 41 -2.81 18.13 -9.31
N VAL A 42 -3.22 18.96 -10.27
CA VAL A 42 -3.89 18.49 -11.48
C VAL A 42 -2.82 18.12 -12.50
N LYS A 43 -2.77 16.85 -12.90
CA LYS A 43 -1.76 16.34 -13.82
C LYS A 43 -2.14 16.55 -15.28
N ALA A 44 -3.40 16.32 -15.62
CA ALA A 44 -3.91 16.48 -16.97
C ALA A 44 -5.42 16.73 -16.96
N VAL A 45 -5.90 17.43 -17.98
CA VAL A 45 -7.32 17.71 -18.22
C VAL A 45 -7.60 17.49 -19.70
N HIS A 46 -8.71 16.84 -20.01
CA HIS A 46 -9.12 16.60 -21.39
C HIS A 46 -10.63 16.72 -21.54
N GLY A 47 -11.07 17.39 -22.60
CA GLY A 47 -12.48 17.68 -22.85
C GLY A 47 -13.03 18.79 -21.95
N PRO A 48 -14.37 18.93 -21.89
CA PRO A 48 -15.03 20.02 -21.16
C PRO A 48 -15.00 19.79 -19.64
N VAL A 49 -13.93 20.24 -18.97
CA VAL A 49 -13.82 20.25 -17.51
C VAL A 49 -13.69 21.68 -17.00
N GLN A 50 -14.68 22.14 -16.23
CA GLN A 50 -14.68 23.46 -15.61
C GLN A 50 -14.04 23.38 -14.22
N ASN A 51 -13.18 24.35 -13.91
CA ASN A 51 -12.54 24.50 -12.60
C ASN A 51 -11.82 23.23 -12.08
N ALA A 52 -11.09 22.51 -12.95
CA ALA A 52 -10.35 21.30 -12.56
C ALA A 52 -9.43 21.52 -11.34
N HIS A 53 -8.79 22.70 -11.23
CA HIS A 53 -7.96 23.08 -10.09
C HIS A 53 -8.71 23.14 -8.76
N GLY A 54 -10.04 23.30 -8.78
CA GLY A 54 -10.89 23.19 -7.60
C GLY A 54 -10.66 21.88 -6.84
N LEU A 55 -10.37 20.77 -7.55
CA LEU A 55 -10.14 19.46 -6.92
C LEU A 55 -8.90 19.39 -6.04
N VAL A 56 -7.95 20.32 -6.19
CA VAL A 56 -6.75 20.42 -5.35
C VAL A 56 -6.73 21.68 -4.48
N SER A 57 -7.77 22.51 -4.55
CA SER A 57 -7.88 23.78 -3.82
C SER A 57 -9.19 23.91 -3.04
N LYS A 58 -9.77 22.78 -2.59
CA LYS A 58 -11.03 22.70 -1.82
C LYS A 58 -12.24 23.33 -2.52
N GLY A 59 -12.27 23.25 -3.85
CA GLY A 59 -13.40 23.66 -4.69
C GLY A 59 -14.04 22.49 -5.43
N THR A 60 -14.95 22.83 -6.33
CA THR A 60 -15.71 21.89 -7.17
C THR A 60 -15.24 21.99 -8.62
N ALA A 61 -15.08 20.86 -9.30
CA ALA A 61 -14.91 20.80 -10.74
C ALA A 61 -16.15 20.16 -11.40
N THR A 62 -16.52 20.64 -12.57
CA THR A 62 -17.65 20.08 -13.34
C THR A 62 -17.13 19.46 -14.62
N LEU A 63 -17.34 18.17 -14.79
CA LEU A 63 -17.05 17.43 -16.02
C LEU A 63 -18.33 17.36 -16.85
N SER A 64 -18.26 17.77 -18.11
CA SER A 64 -19.41 17.78 -19.03
C SER A 64 -19.07 17.03 -20.30
N GLY A 65 -19.98 16.16 -20.75
CA GLY A 65 -19.80 15.39 -21.98
C GLY A 65 -19.06 14.06 -21.76
N ASN A 66 -19.47 13.06 -22.53
CA ASN A 66 -18.90 11.72 -22.43
C ASN A 66 -17.43 11.73 -22.83
N GLY A 67 -16.57 11.19 -21.97
CA GLY A 67 -15.12 11.15 -22.18
C GLY A 67 -14.36 12.41 -21.73
N ALA A 68 -15.01 13.38 -21.08
CA ALA A 68 -14.30 14.43 -20.35
C ALA A 68 -13.59 13.83 -19.12
N TRP A 69 -12.34 14.21 -18.86
CA TRP A 69 -11.62 13.66 -17.70
C TRP A 69 -10.56 14.60 -17.12
N VAL A 70 -10.24 14.34 -15.86
CA VAL A 70 -9.17 15.01 -15.11
C VAL A 70 -8.32 13.95 -14.39
N ALA A 71 -7.00 14.04 -14.53
CA ALA A 71 -6.05 13.24 -13.76
C ALA A 71 -5.46 14.06 -12.63
N LEU A 72 -5.44 13.48 -11.44
CA LEU A 72 -4.99 14.06 -10.19
C LEU A 72 -3.72 13.36 -9.74
N ASP A 73 -2.72 14.12 -9.28
CA ASP A 73 -1.45 13.62 -8.74
C ASP A 73 -1.45 13.79 -7.22
N PHE A 74 -1.27 12.69 -6.48
CA PHE A 74 -1.11 12.70 -5.02
C PHE A 74 0.30 13.11 -4.55
N GLY A 75 1.26 13.26 -5.47
CA GLY A 75 2.64 13.67 -5.21
C GLY A 75 3.54 12.52 -4.78
N VAL A 76 2.98 11.52 -4.10
CA VAL A 76 3.64 10.26 -3.69
C VAL A 76 2.74 9.08 -4.01
N GLU A 77 3.32 7.88 -4.01
CA GLU A 77 2.57 6.62 -4.06
C GLU A 77 1.59 6.55 -2.89
N VAL A 78 0.34 6.20 -3.14
CA VAL A 78 -0.72 6.01 -2.14
C VAL A 78 -1.41 4.67 -2.38
N GLY A 79 -2.23 4.22 -1.44
CA GLY A 79 -2.95 2.95 -1.58
C GLY A 79 -4.08 2.88 -0.58
N GLY A 80 -5.31 2.65 -1.04
CA GLY A 80 -6.47 2.84 -0.19
C GLY A 80 -7.78 3.06 -0.91
N LEU A 81 -8.78 3.53 -0.14
CA LEU A 81 -10.12 3.80 -0.64
C LEU A 81 -10.28 5.23 -1.09
N VAL A 82 -10.70 5.44 -2.34
CA VAL A 82 -11.08 6.77 -2.83
C VAL A 82 -12.45 7.16 -2.31
N SER A 83 -12.55 8.42 -1.89
CA SER A 83 -13.81 9.08 -1.61
C SER A 83 -13.87 10.42 -2.34
N LEU A 84 -15.07 10.85 -2.72
CA LEU A 84 -15.34 12.15 -3.32
C LEU A 84 -16.80 12.57 -3.04
N ASN A 85 -17.08 13.86 -3.20
CA ASN A 85 -18.44 14.38 -3.16
C ASN A 85 -19.00 14.50 -4.57
N PHE A 86 -20.24 14.06 -4.76
CA PHE A 86 -21.07 14.46 -5.91
C PHE A 86 -21.91 15.67 -5.50
N ASP A 87 -21.44 16.86 -5.87
CA ASP A 87 -22.08 18.13 -5.49
C ASP A 87 -23.34 18.39 -6.32
N LYS A 88 -23.30 17.97 -7.60
CA LYS A 88 -24.42 18.09 -8.53
C LYS A 88 -24.32 17.04 -9.63
N ALA A 89 -25.39 16.29 -9.84
CA ALA A 89 -25.50 15.27 -10.88
C ALA A 89 -26.98 15.18 -11.31
N SER A 90 -27.22 14.81 -12.56
CA SER A 90 -28.54 14.38 -13.02
C SER A 90 -28.72 12.86 -12.84
N GLU A 91 -29.95 12.35 -13.00
CA GLU A 91 -30.25 10.90 -12.91
C GLU A 91 -29.50 10.04 -13.93
N ARG A 92 -28.91 10.67 -14.95
CA ARG A 92 -28.15 10.03 -16.04
C ARG A 92 -26.64 10.35 -15.98
N SER A 93 -26.20 11.11 -14.99
CA SER A 93 -24.77 11.35 -14.76
C SER A 93 -24.09 10.07 -14.29
N SER A 94 -22.91 9.76 -14.83
CA SER A 94 -22.11 8.63 -14.41
C SER A 94 -20.63 8.95 -14.58
N ILE A 95 -19.78 8.31 -13.77
CA ILE A 95 -18.33 8.45 -13.90
C ILE A 95 -17.64 7.10 -13.93
N ALA A 96 -16.36 7.12 -14.29
CA ALA A 96 -15.43 6.04 -14.03
C ALA A 96 -14.15 6.58 -13.38
N LEU A 97 -13.50 5.72 -12.60
CA LEU A 97 -12.20 5.98 -11.99
C LEU A 97 -11.15 5.02 -12.54
N SER A 98 -9.97 5.56 -12.87
CA SER A 98 -8.80 4.76 -13.21
C SER A 98 -7.55 5.17 -12.44
N PHE A 99 -6.62 4.24 -12.29
CA PHE A 99 -5.53 4.31 -11.33
C PHE A 99 -4.21 3.90 -11.96
N THR A 100 -3.14 4.65 -11.71
CA THR A 100 -1.79 4.27 -12.14
C THR A 100 -0.71 4.79 -11.20
N GLU A 101 0.39 4.05 -11.06
CA GLU A 101 1.58 4.47 -10.33
C GLU A 101 2.44 5.46 -11.14
N SER A 102 2.39 5.38 -12.48
CA SER A 102 3.30 6.11 -13.36
C SER A 102 2.56 7.10 -14.27
N PRO A 103 3.09 8.33 -14.48
CA PRO A 103 2.42 9.32 -15.31
C PRO A 103 2.31 8.92 -16.78
N VAL A 104 3.11 7.94 -17.25
CA VAL A 104 3.10 7.48 -18.64
C VAL A 104 1.93 6.55 -18.96
N PHE A 105 1.27 5.98 -17.95
CA PHE A 105 0.13 5.06 -18.11
C PHE A 105 -1.21 5.70 -17.71
N ILE A 106 -1.26 7.03 -17.49
CA ILE A 106 -2.51 7.75 -17.24
C ILE A 106 -3.47 7.53 -18.42
N SER A 107 -4.63 6.97 -18.12
CA SER A 107 -5.60 6.54 -19.13
C SER A 107 -7.02 6.72 -18.62
N PRO A 108 -7.95 7.28 -19.42
CA PRO A 108 -9.36 7.36 -19.05
C PRO A 108 -10.12 6.03 -19.25
N ARG A 109 -9.44 4.96 -19.69
CA ARG A 109 -10.07 3.69 -20.09
C ARG A 109 -9.50 2.46 -19.37
N THR A 110 -8.34 2.60 -18.75
CA THR A 110 -7.60 1.48 -18.16
C THR A 110 -6.90 1.95 -16.89
N SER A 111 -6.78 1.04 -15.93
CA SER A 111 -5.96 1.18 -14.73
C SER A 111 -4.81 0.20 -14.82
N ASP A 112 -3.71 0.48 -14.12
CA ASP A 112 -2.67 -0.51 -13.91
C ASP A 112 -3.28 -1.81 -13.35
N ASP A 113 -2.83 -2.96 -13.84
CA ASP A 113 -3.40 -4.24 -13.43
C ASP A 113 -3.06 -4.55 -11.96
N SER A 114 -4.11 -4.63 -11.12
CA SER A 114 -4.06 -5.09 -9.74
C SER A 114 -4.41 -6.57 -9.65
N SER A 115 -5.11 -7.12 -10.66
CA SER A 115 -5.42 -8.53 -10.78
C SER A 115 -4.38 -9.28 -11.65
N TYR A 116 -4.76 -9.79 -12.82
CA TYR A 116 -3.88 -10.51 -13.74
C TYR A 116 -3.06 -9.53 -14.61
N PRO A 117 -1.76 -9.78 -14.84
CA PRO A 117 -0.95 -8.89 -15.66
C PRO A 117 -1.30 -9.00 -17.15
N SER A 118 -1.53 -7.87 -17.78
CA SER A 118 -1.61 -7.71 -19.23
C SER A 118 -0.50 -6.76 -19.72
N ALA A 119 0.07 -7.03 -20.89
CA ALA A 119 1.21 -6.26 -21.40
C ALA A 119 0.91 -4.76 -21.61
N ASN A 120 -0.36 -4.42 -21.82
CA ASN A 120 -0.85 -3.06 -22.03
C ASN A 120 -1.57 -2.48 -20.79
N MET A 121 -1.52 -3.15 -19.64
CA MET A 121 -2.15 -2.70 -18.39
C MET A 121 -3.65 -2.41 -18.56
N SER A 122 -4.39 -3.31 -19.22
CA SER A 122 -5.82 -3.15 -19.50
C SER A 122 -6.71 -4.23 -18.91
N TYR A 123 -6.17 -5.20 -18.18
CA TYR A 123 -6.93 -6.34 -17.67
C TYR A 123 -8.04 -5.87 -16.72
N ASP A 124 -7.73 -4.93 -15.83
CA ASP A 124 -8.67 -4.46 -14.82
C ASP A 124 -9.74 -3.50 -15.36
N GLY A 125 -9.46 -2.78 -16.44
CA GLY A 125 -10.31 -1.69 -16.92
C GLY A 125 -10.41 -0.52 -15.93
N VAL A 126 -11.62 -0.05 -15.66
CA VAL A 126 -11.91 1.09 -14.76
C VAL A 126 -12.95 0.72 -13.71
N LEU A 127 -12.98 1.46 -12.60
CA LEU A 127 -14.09 1.38 -11.64
C LEU A 127 -15.25 2.23 -12.17
N HIS A 128 -16.31 1.60 -12.66
CA HIS A 128 -17.53 2.30 -13.05
C HIS A 128 -18.34 2.71 -11.82
N VAL A 129 -18.82 3.96 -11.82
CA VAL A 129 -19.83 4.48 -10.90
C VAL A 129 -21.05 4.86 -11.74
N PRO A 130 -21.97 3.90 -11.97
CA PRO A 130 -23.09 4.09 -12.89
C PRO A 130 -24.12 5.08 -12.34
N ALA A 131 -24.96 5.57 -13.24
CA ALA A 131 -26.12 6.37 -12.87
C ALA A 131 -27.20 5.49 -12.21
N PRO A 132 -28.01 6.02 -11.28
CA PRO A 132 -27.89 7.37 -10.71
C PRO A 132 -26.74 7.45 -9.68
N LEU A 133 -26.00 8.56 -9.71
CA LEU A 133 -24.96 8.84 -8.72
C LEU A 133 -25.61 9.21 -7.36
N PRO A 134 -25.03 8.79 -6.23
CA PRO A 134 -25.49 9.23 -4.92
C PRO A 134 -25.25 10.72 -4.73
N THR A 135 -26.07 11.39 -3.92
CA THR A 135 -25.85 12.78 -3.54
C THR A 135 -24.87 12.88 -2.37
N GLY A 136 -23.88 13.77 -2.47
CA GLY A 136 -22.94 14.04 -1.39
C GLY A 136 -21.76 13.06 -1.35
N PHE A 137 -21.30 12.71 -0.14
CA PHE A 137 -20.08 11.93 0.07
C PHE A 137 -20.27 10.48 -0.37
N TRP A 138 -19.41 10.03 -1.27
CA TRP A 138 -19.34 8.66 -1.75
C TRP A 138 -17.94 8.09 -1.52
N THR A 139 -17.88 6.80 -1.20
CA THR A 139 -16.64 6.04 -1.07
C THR A 139 -16.71 4.81 -1.95
N GLN A 140 -15.60 4.49 -2.61
CA GLN A 140 -15.52 3.31 -3.45
C GLN A 140 -15.82 2.02 -2.66
N PRO A 141 -16.41 0.99 -3.29
CA PRO A 141 -16.61 -0.30 -2.64
C PRO A 141 -15.27 -0.87 -2.12
N PRO A 142 -15.19 -1.33 -0.85
CA PRO A 142 -13.94 -1.82 -0.27
C PRO A 142 -13.29 -2.96 -1.06
N ALA A 143 -14.10 -3.83 -1.67
CA ALA A 143 -13.58 -4.95 -2.47
C ALA A 143 -12.88 -4.49 -3.76
N MET A 144 -13.14 -3.27 -4.24
CA MET A 144 -12.47 -2.65 -5.39
C MET A 144 -11.26 -1.80 -4.97
N LEU A 145 -10.69 -2.04 -3.77
CA LEU A 145 -9.48 -1.38 -3.27
C LEU A 145 -8.39 -1.30 -4.33
N ARG A 146 -7.68 -0.17 -4.37
CA ARG A 146 -6.43 0.00 -5.12
C ARG A 146 -5.29 0.12 -4.14
N GLY A 147 -4.45 -0.91 -4.10
CA GLY A 147 -3.40 -1.02 -3.10
C GLY A 147 -2.16 -0.17 -3.38
N GLY A 148 -1.94 0.24 -4.63
CA GLY A 148 -0.90 1.17 -5.07
C GLY A 148 -1.38 1.97 -6.28
N TYR A 149 -1.25 3.29 -6.20
CA TYR A 149 -1.34 4.26 -7.29
C TYR A 149 -0.80 5.63 -6.83
N ARG A 150 -0.35 6.46 -7.76
CA ARG A 150 -0.05 7.88 -7.51
C ARG A 150 -1.03 8.81 -8.22
N TYR A 151 -1.53 8.37 -9.37
CA TYR A 151 -2.42 9.14 -10.22
C TYR A 151 -3.82 8.52 -10.23
N LEU A 152 -4.82 9.36 -10.01
CA LEU A 152 -6.24 9.03 -10.09
C LEU A 152 -6.87 9.82 -11.23
N THR A 153 -7.52 9.15 -12.17
CA THR A 153 -8.27 9.82 -13.23
C THR A 153 -9.77 9.68 -12.99
N ILE A 154 -10.49 10.80 -13.03
CA ILE A 154 -11.95 10.86 -12.97
C ILE A 154 -12.47 11.15 -14.37
N VAL A 155 -13.34 10.29 -14.88
CA VAL A 155 -13.85 10.33 -16.26
C VAL A 155 -15.36 10.45 -16.22
N SER A 156 -15.94 11.43 -16.93
CA SER A 156 -17.37 11.44 -17.19
C SER A 156 -17.72 10.37 -18.23
N THR A 157 -18.68 9.50 -17.92
CA THR A 157 -19.12 8.41 -18.80
C THR A 157 -20.53 8.61 -19.34
N SER A 158 -21.05 9.83 -19.24
CA SER A 158 -22.30 10.22 -19.88
C SER A 158 -22.23 11.64 -20.43
N ASN A 159 -23.25 12.03 -21.20
CA ASN A 159 -23.34 13.39 -21.76
C ASN A 159 -23.81 14.43 -20.74
N GLU A 160 -24.21 14.00 -19.55
CA GLU A 160 -24.74 14.87 -18.51
C GLU A 160 -23.61 15.43 -17.64
N PRO A 161 -23.74 16.67 -17.14
CA PRO A 161 -22.73 17.27 -16.30
C PRO A 161 -22.69 16.64 -14.90
N VAL A 162 -21.49 16.38 -14.39
CA VAL A 162 -21.25 15.93 -13.02
C VAL A 162 -20.27 16.88 -12.33
N ALA A 163 -20.68 17.44 -11.21
CA ALA A 163 -19.88 18.30 -10.36
C ALA A 163 -19.34 17.49 -9.17
N VAL A 164 -18.02 17.47 -9.02
CA VAL A 164 -17.31 16.72 -7.98
C VAL A 164 -16.38 17.60 -7.16
N SER A 165 -16.24 17.28 -5.88
CA SER A 165 -15.30 17.93 -4.96
C SER A 165 -14.75 16.93 -3.96
N ASN A 166 -13.86 17.38 -3.06
CA ASN A 166 -13.39 16.62 -1.90
C ASN A 166 -12.81 15.23 -2.24
N VAL A 167 -12.04 15.15 -3.34
CA VAL A 167 -11.38 13.91 -3.75
C VAL A 167 -10.28 13.56 -2.75
N SER A 168 -10.34 12.37 -2.17
CA SER A 168 -9.40 11.92 -1.14
C SER A 168 -9.13 10.43 -1.24
N CYS A 169 -8.03 9.98 -0.63
CA CYS A 169 -7.74 8.57 -0.42
C CYS A 169 -7.57 8.30 1.09
N ALA A 170 -8.32 7.34 1.60
CA ALA A 170 -8.09 6.74 2.92
C ALA A 170 -7.04 5.63 2.79
N ILE A 171 -5.81 5.90 3.27
CA ILE A 171 -4.65 5.01 3.21
C ILE A 171 -4.90 3.71 3.97
N SER A 172 -4.77 2.57 3.28
CA SER A 172 -5.01 1.24 3.85
C SER A 172 -3.75 0.52 4.35
N PHE A 173 -2.57 0.86 3.84
CA PHE A 173 -1.32 0.18 4.20
C PHE A 173 -0.87 0.51 5.63
N ALA A 174 0.01 -0.32 6.17
CA ALA A 174 0.52 -0.29 7.55
C ALA A 174 -0.58 -0.04 8.59
N PRO A 175 -1.73 -0.75 8.60
CA PRO A 175 -2.97 -0.33 9.28
C PRO A 175 -2.86 -0.16 10.80
N HIS A 176 -1.82 -0.70 11.41
CA HIS A 176 -1.56 -0.65 12.85
C HIS A 176 -0.73 0.58 13.29
N PHE A 177 -0.26 1.42 12.36
CA PHE A 177 0.45 2.68 12.65
C PHE A 177 -0.52 3.88 12.70
N PRO A 178 -0.89 4.45 13.86
CA PRO A 178 -1.76 5.63 13.86
C PRO A 178 -1.12 6.81 13.10
N ASN A 179 0.19 7.00 13.30
CA ASN A 179 1.02 7.95 12.58
C ASN A 179 1.96 7.18 11.62
N LEU A 180 1.73 7.31 10.31
CA LEU A 180 2.57 6.64 9.31
C LEU A 180 4.01 7.16 9.28
N ARG A 181 4.29 8.34 9.86
CA ARG A 181 5.62 8.93 9.92
C ARG A 181 6.42 8.55 11.16
N ASP A 182 5.84 7.74 12.04
CA ASP A 182 6.44 7.31 13.31
C ASP A 182 7.48 6.21 13.09
N TYR A 183 8.53 6.54 12.33
CA TYR A 183 9.64 5.63 12.08
C TYR A 183 10.51 5.58 13.32
N SER A 184 10.93 4.38 13.72
CA SER A 184 11.82 4.20 14.87
C SER A 184 13.30 4.39 14.50
N GLY A 185 13.64 4.13 13.24
CA GLY A 185 14.96 4.39 12.66
C GLY A 185 14.99 5.65 11.80
N TYR A 186 16.19 6.19 11.66
CA TYR A 186 16.48 7.33 10.79
C TYR A 186 17.86 7.15 10.15
N PHE A 187 18.03 7.75 8.98
CA PHE A 187 19.30 7.79 8.27
C PHE A 187 19.50 9.17 7.68
N TYR A 188 20.72 9.70 7.80
CA TYR A 188 21.10 10.97 7.20
C TYR A 188 22.56 10.91 6.79
N ALA A 189 22.80 11.05 5.49
CA ALA A 189 24.13 11.16 4.94
C ALA A 189 24.11 12.12 3.75
N GLU A 190 25.14 12.97 3.68
CA GLU A 190 25.46 13.81 2.54
C GLU A 190 26.67 13.23 1.81
N ASP A 191 26.58 13.18 0.48
CA ASP A 191 27.70 12.86 -0.41
C ASP A 191 28.09 14.14 -1.17
N PRO A 192 29.07 14.91 -0.67
CA PRO A 192 29.41 16.22 -1.24
C PRO A 192 30.07 16.14 -2.62
N VAL A 193 30.40 14.94 -3.12
CA VAL A 193 31.00 14.75 -4.45
C VAL A 193 30.01 14.20 -5.48
N PHE A 194 28.88 13.64 -5.03
CA PHE A 194 27.82 13.20 -5.92
C PHE A 194 26.91 14.38 -6.31
N HIS A 195 26.37 14.36 -7.54
CA HIS A 195 25.57 15.48 -8.07
C HIS A 195 24.25 15.73 -7.32
N ASP A 196 23.77 14.72 -6.59
CA ASP A 196 22.67 14.83 -5.63
C ASP A 196 23.24 14.50 -4.25
N GLU A 197 23.64 15.52 -3.50
CA GLU A 197 24.28 15.37 -2.20
C GLU A 197 23.45 14.52 -1.22
N ASN A 198 22.13 14.49 -1.39
CA ASN A 198 21.22 13.76 -0.51
C ASN A 198 20.78 12.40 -1.09
N PHE A 199 21.44 11.90 -2.15
CA PHE A 199 21.02 10.71 -2.88
C PHE A 199 20.85 9.48 -1.98
N LEU A 200 21.83 9.19 -1.13
CA LEU A 200 21.77 8.04 -0.21
C LEU A 200 20.61 8.15 0.78
N THR A 201 20.36 9.36 1.29
CA THR A 201 19.22 9.62 2.19
C THR A 201 17.89 9.41 1.46
N LYS A 202 17.76 9.92 0.23
CA LYS A 202 16.56 9.71 -0.60
C LYS A 202 16.31 8.23 -0.89
N VAL A 203 17.36 7.46 -1.23
CA VAL A 203 17.26 6.02 -1.48
C VAL A 203 16.79 5.28 -0.23
N TRP A 204 17.34 5.62 0.94
CA TRP A 204 16.93 5.00 2.21
C TRP A 204 15.44 5.21 2.51
N TYR A 205 14.96 6.45 2.41
CA TYR A 205 13.55 6.76 2.68
C TYR A 205 12.61 6.24 1.60
N ALA A 206 13.05 6.15 0.34
CA ALA A 206 12.29 5.50 -0.72
C ALA A 206 12.09 4.02 -0.40
N GLY A 207 13.15 3.30 -0.02
CA GLY A 207 13.07 1.89 0.38
C GLY A 207 12.18 1.67 1.61
N ALA A 208 12.34 2.50 2.64
CA ALA A 208 11.48 2.45 3.82
C ALA A 208 10.00 2.65 3.48
N TYR A 209 9.69 3.62 2.62
CA TYR A 209 8.32 3.87 2.19
C TYR A 209 7.75 2.72 1.35
N THR A 210 8.53 2.15 0.42
CA THR A 210 8.11 0.97 -0.36
C THR A 210 7.71 -0.21 0.53
N VAL A 211 8.52 -0.52 1.55
CA VAL A 211 8.20 -1.61 2.49
C VAL A 211 6.97 -1.28 3.33
N GLN A 212 6.82 -0.02 3.75
CA GLN A 212 5.63 0.43 4.47
C GLN A 212 4.34 0.31 3.63
N THR A 213 4.38 0.68 2.34
CA THR A 213 3.24 0.53 1.43
C THR A 213 2.85 -0.93 1.20
N ASN A 214 3.84 -1.82 1.26
CA ASN A 214 3.68 -3.27 1.11
C ASN A 214 3.24 -4.00 2.39
N THR A 215 3.04 -3.29 3.50
CA THR A 215 2.39 -3.86 4.68
C THR A 215 0.89 -3.63 4.59
N VAL A 216 0.07 -4.67 4.43
CA VAL A 216 -1.34 -4.53 4.09
C VAL A 216 -2.29 -5.20 5.10
N PRO A 217 -3.58 -4.80 5.18
CA PRO A 217 -4.57 -5.48 6.00
C PRO A 217 -4.86 -6.90 5.49
N LEU A 218 -5.19 -7.82 6.40
CA LEU A 218 -5.34 -9.25 6.11
C LEU A 218 -6.32 -9.58 4.97
N HIS A 219 -7.45 -8.88 4.93
CA HIS A 219 -8.56 -9.18 4.01
C HIS A 219 -8.55 -8.28 2.77
N THR A 220 -7.37 -7.96 2.29
CA THR A 220 -7.18 -7.08 1.13
C THR A 220 -6.34 -7.75 0.04
N GLY A 221 -6.23 -9.07 0.05
CA GLY A 221 -5.51 -9.82 -0.97
C GLY A 221 -6.24 -9.81 -2.30
N ARG A 222 -5.48 -9.93 -3.38
CA ARG A 222 -6.01 -10.06 -4.74
C ARG A 222 -6.81 -11.36 -4.87
N GLN A 223 -8.07 -11.29 -5.31
CA GLN A 223 -8.89 -12.48 -5.46
C GLN A 223 -8.31 -13.48 -6.47
N VAL A 224 -8.31 -14.76 -6.09
CA VAL A 224 -8.01 -15.92 -6.94
C VAL A 224 -9.14 -16.95 -6.75
N PRO A 225 -9.76 -17.51 -7.82
CA PRO A 225 -9.60 -17.18 -9.23
C PRO A 225 -9.86 -15.71 -9.55
N PHE A 226 -9.16 -15.16 -10.56
CA PHE A 226 -9.28 -13.75 -10.93
C PHE A 226 -10.68 -13.42 -11.43
N VAL A 227 -11.11 -12.18 -11.20
CA VAL A 227 -12.29 -11.62 -11.86
C VAL A 227 -12.05 -11.66 -13.37
N GLN A 228 -13.06 -12.09 -14.14
CA GLN A 228 -12.97 -12.05 -15.59
C GLN A 228 -12.78 -10.60 -16.06
N SER A 229 -11.78 -10.37 -16.90
CA SER A 229 -11.52 -9.05 -17.48
C SER A 229 -12.75 -8.50 -18.23
N PRO A 230 -13.11 -7.21 -18.05
CA PRO A 230 -12.47 -6.24 -17.16
C PRO A 230 -12.93 -6.36 -15.71
N GLY A 231 -11.99 -6.30 -14.77
CA GLY A 231 -12.30 -6.14 -13.35
C GLY A 231 -11.20 -6.66 -12.43
N TRP A 232 -11.31 -6.30 -11.16
CA TRP A 232 -10.46 -6.80 -10.08
C TRP A 232 -11.27 -6.86 -8.80
N LEU A 233 -10.84 -7.70 -7.86
CA LEU A 233 -11.31 -7.66 -6.48
C LEU A 233 -10.11 -7.90 -5.56
N ASN A 234 -9.96 -7.05 -4.55
CA ASN A 234 -8.91 -7.09 -3.53
C ASN A 234 -9.54 -7.30 -2.15
N ASN A 235 -10.23 -8.43 -1.97
CA ASN A 235 -10.97 -8.80 -0.76
C ASN A 235 -10.65 -10.23 -0.26
N ALA A 236 -9.62 -10.88 -0.82
CA ALA A 236 -9.21 -12.19 -0.37
C ALA A 236 -8.43 -12.13 0.95
N THR A 237 -8.39 -13.25 1.66
CA THR A 237 -7.63 -13.40 2.90
C THR A 237 -6.20 -13.80 2.57
N LEU A 238 -5.23 -12.99 3.01
CA LEU A 238 -3.80 -13.14 2.73
C LEU A 238 -3.06 -14.13 3.62
N GLY A 239 -3.70 -14.61 4.69
CA GLY A 239 -3.04 -15.49 5.64
C GLY A 239 -3.82 -15.72 6.93
N VAL A 240 -3.12 -16.22 7.94
CA VAL A 240 -3.72 -16.59 9.23
C VAL A 240 -3.81 -15.42 10.22
N ALA A 241 -3.04 -14.35 10.00
CA ALA A 241 -2.99 -13.16 10.83
C ALA A 241 -2.59 -11.91 10.03
N GLY A 242 -3.03 -10.73 10.48
CA GLY A 242 -2.70 -9.44 9.88
C GLY A 242 -2.20 -8.43 10.91
N PRO A 243 -1.60 -7.30 10.47
CA PRO A 243 -1.21 -6.95 9.10
C PRO A 243 -0.16 -7.92 8.54
N ILE A 244 0.07 -7.90 7.24
CA ILE A 244 0.97 -8.85 6.58
C ILE A 244 1.77 -8.15 5.48
N ILE A 245 3.03 -8.55 5.31
CA ILE A 245 3.90 -7.99 4.26
C ILE A 245 3.67 -8.75 2.95
N VAL A 246 3.58 -8.02 1.84
CA VAL A 246 3.42 -8.58 0.50
C VAL A 246 4.53 -8.10 -0.45
N ASP A 247 4.66 -8.75 -1.60
CA ASP A 247 5.57 -8.38 -2.69
C ASP A 247 5.32 -6.97 -3.25
N GLY A 248 4.06 -6.62 -3.45
CA GLY A 248 3.66 -5.37 -4.07
C GLY A 248 2.27 -4.92 -3.66
N ALA A 249 2.15 -3.65 -3.29
CA ALA A 249 0.90 -3.06 -2.84
C ALA A 249 -0.14 -3.01 -3.98
N LYS A 250 0.24 -2.72 -5.21
CA LYS A 250 -0.68 -2.80 -6.35
C LYS A 250 -0.99 -4.24 -6.77
N ARG A 251 0.05 -5.03 -7.01
CA ARG A 251 0.05 -6.41 -7.52
C ARG A 251 1.42 -7.04 -7.17
N ASP A 252 1.52 -8.32 -6.80
CA ASP A 252 0.49 -9.38 -6.77
C ASP A 252 -0.31 -9.46 -5.47
N ARG A 253 0.08 -8.68 -4.45
CA ARG A 253 -0.54 -8.65 -3.11
C ARG A 253 -0.57 -10.05 -2.50
N ALA A 254 0.57 -10.71 -2.41
CA ALA A 254 0.72 -11.98 -1.71
C ALA A 254 2.03 -12.03 -0.92
N VAL A 255 2.10 -12.93 0.07
CA VAL A 255 3.38 -13.23 0.71
C VAL A 255 4.25 -13.97 -0.29
N TRP A 256 5.40 -13.41 -0.61
CA TRP A 256 6.43 -14.09 -1.36
C TRP A 256 7.68 -14.15 -0.47
N PRO A 257 8.07 -15.32 0.07
CA PRO A 257 9.15 -15.44 1.03
C PRO A 257 10.49 -14.85 0.58
N GLY A 258 10.83 -14.95 -0.71
CA GLY A 258 12.04 -14.32 -1.26
C GLY A 258 12.01 -12.80 -1.09
N ASP A 259 10.95 -12.18 -1.58
CA ASP A 259 10.67 -10.74 -1.49
C ASP A 259 10.63 -10.27 -0.02
N MET A 260 9.92 -11.01 0.82
CA MET A 260 9.89 -10.77 2.27
C MET A 260 11.30 -10.82 2.86
N GLY A 261 12.10 -11.83 2.54
CA GLY A 261 13.47 -11.99 3.04
C GLY A 261 14.36 -10.77 2.75
N ILE A 262 14.17 -10.13 1.59
CA ILE A 262 14.85 -8.89 1.20
C ILE A 262 14.26 -7.65 1.88
N ALA A 263 12.94 -7.60 2.08
CA ALA A 263 12.26 -6.45 2.68
C ALA A 263 12.45 -6.34 4.20
N VAL A 264 12.61 -7.46 4.91
CA VAL A 264 12.67 -7.51 6.38
C VAL A 264 13.81 -6.66 6.98
N PRO A 265 15.06 -6.70 6.48
CA PRO A 265 16.11 -5.81 6.97
C PRO A 265 15.72 -4.33 6.87
N THR A 266 15.10 -3.92 5.76
CA THR A 266 14.60 -2.55 5.57
C THR A 266 13.50 -2.22 6.59
N GLN A 267 12.53 -3.12 6.80
CA GLN A 267 11.47 -2.93 7.80
C GLN A 267 12.05 -2.80 9.22
N PHE A 268 13.04 -3.62 9.56
CA PHE A 268 13.72 -3.60 10.85
C PHE A 268 14.44 -2.26 11.10
N VAL A 269 15.25 -1.79 10.16
CA VAL A 269 16.06 -0.57 10.37
C VAL A 269 15.26 0.73 10.21
N SER A 270 14.09 0.70 9.58
CA SER A 270 13.27 1.91 9.34
C SER A 270 12.13 2.07 10.33
N THR A 271 11.17 1.13 10.34
CA THR A 271 10.00 1.18 11.21
C THR A 271 10.16 0.30 12.44
N ASN A 272 11.11 -0.64 12.44
CA ASN A 272 11.24 -1.72 13.41
C ASN A 272 9.92 -2.49 13.59
N ASP A 273 9.15 -2.59 12.51
CA ASP A 273 7.88 -3.29 12.50
C ASP A 273 8.10 -4.75 12.10
N LEU A 274 8.23 -5.67 13.04
CA LEU A 274 8.41 -7.10 12.71
C LEU A 274 7.09 -7.89 12.74
N LEU A 275 5.96 -7.24 13.05
CA LEU A 275 4.65 -7.89 13.15
C LEU A 275 4.16 -8.46 11.79
N PRO A 276 4.20 -7.70 10.67
CA PRO A 276 3.82 -8.22 9.35
C PRO A 276 4.68 -9.41 8.91
N THR A 277 5.98 -9.38 9.23
CA THR A 277 6.91 -10.47 8.93
C THR A 277 6.56 -11.72 9.70
N ARG A 278 6.30 -11.60 11.01
CA ARG A 278 5.86 -12.72 11.83
C ARG A 278 4.59 -13.35 11.27
N ASN A 279 3.60 -12.52 10.93
CA ASN A 279 2.32 -12.98 10.41
C ASN A 279 2.46 -13.65 9.03
N ALA A 280 3.36 -13.15 8.17
CA ALA A 280 3.70 -13.76 6.90
C ALA A 280 4.37 -15.14 7.10
N LEU A 281 5.37 -15.24 7.96
CA LEU A 281 6.01 -16.52 8.30
C LEU A 281 5.01 -17.53 8.89
N SER A 282 4.19 -17.11 9.85
CA SER A 282 3.12 -17.96 10.41
C SER A 282 2.17 -18.47 9.34
N THR A 283 1.85 -17.64 8.34
CA THR A 283 1.02 -18.03 7.20
C THR A 283 1.71 -19.11 6.35
N MET A 284 3.01 -18.96 6.06
CA MET A 284 3.76 -19.95 5.28
C MET A 284 3.86 -21.29 6.02
N PHE A 285 4.15 -21.28 7.32
CA PHE A 285 4.22 -22.50 8.12
C PHE A 285 2.86 -23.16 8.32
N ALA A 286 1.78 -22.39 8.46
CA ALA A 286 0.42 -22.94 8.56
C ALA A 286 -0.02 -23.65 7.26
N ALA A 287 0.61 -23.32 6.13
CA ALA A 287 0.33 -23.90 4.83
C ALA A 287 1.33 -25.00 4.42
N ILE A 288 2.15 -25.50 5.35
CA ILE A 288 3.05 -26.63 5.08
C ILE A 288 2.24 -27.86 4.66
N ASP A 289 2.69 -28.55 3.61
CA ASP A 289 2.12 -29.82 3.21
C ASP A 289 2.42 -30.88 4.29
N PRO A 290 1.40 -31.48 4.93
CA PRO A 290 1.61 -32.42 6.02
C PRO A 290 2.14 -33.78 5.56
N ALA A 291 2.02 -34.12 4.27
CA ALA A 291 2.51 -35.38 3.70
C ALA A 291 3.96 -35.25 3.20
N THR A 292 4.29 -34.13 2.56
CA THR A 292 5.62 -33.92 1.95
C THR A 292 6.56 -33.05 2.78
N GLY A 293 6.03 -32.25 3.72
CA GLY A 293 6.78 -31.24 4.46
C GLY A 293 7.13 -30.01 3.62
N ALA A 294 6.62 -29.90 2.39
CA ALA A 294 6.89 -28.77 1.52
C ALA A 294 6.22 -27.50 2.06
N LEU A 295 7.02 -26.45 2.27
CA LEU A 295 6.51 -25.10 2.43
C LEU A 295 6.01 -24.58 1.07
N PRO A 296 5.07 -23.63 1.02
CA PRO A 296 4.64 -23.06 -0.24
C PRO A 296 5.61 -22.00 -0.79
N GLU A 297 5.58 -21.80 -2.11
CA GLU A 297 6.35 -20.77 -2.81
C GLU A 297 5.78 -19.37 -2.54
N SER A 298 4.45 -19.26 -2.45
CA SER A 298 3.78 -18.01 -2.15
C SER A 298 2.63 -18.25 -1.18
N GLY A 299 2.31 -17.28 -0.34
CA GLY A 299 1.14 -17.32 0.53
C GLY A 299 -0.18 -17.27 -0.25
N PRO A 300 -1.30 -17.48 0.45
CA PRO A 300 -2.61 -17.31 -0.13
C PRO A 300 -2.85 -15.85 -0.55
N PRO A 301 -3.75 -15.62 -1.51
CA PRO A 301 -4.59 -16.62 -2.18
C PRO A 301 -3.93 -17.30 -3.40
N LEU A 302 -2.65 -17.01 -3.68
CA LEU A 302 -1.93 -17.67 -4.79
C LEU A 302 -1.55 -19.11 -4.44
N SER A 303 -0.99 -19.32 -3.24
CA SER A 303 -0.64 -20.64 -2.71
C SER A 303 0.15 -21.52 -3.69
N GLN A 304 1.10 -20.93 -4.43
CA GLN A 304 1.92 -21.64 -5.40
C GLN A 304 2.90 -22.59 -4.71
N LEU A 305 3.31 -23.62 -5.44
CA LEU A 305 4.24 -24.67 -5.00
C LEU A 305 5.30 -24.90 -6.08
N GLY A 306 6.43 -25.49 -5.68
CA GLY A 306 7.41 -26.05 -6.61
C GLY A 306 8.66 -25.18 -6.81
N SER A 307 8.95 -24.26 -5.89
CA SER A 307 10.13 -23.39 -5.94
C SER A 307 11.06 -23.63 -4.76
N ASP A 308 12.15 -24.35 -4.99
CA ASP A 308 13.17 -24.63 -3.97
C ASP A 308 13.75 -23.34 -3.36
N THR A 309 13.93 -22.31 -4.20
CA THR A 309 14.48 -21.02 -3.76
C THR A 309 13.53 -20.32 -2.79
N TYR A 310 12.25 -20.23 -3.12
CA TYR A 310 11.27 -19.53 -2.28
C TYR A 310 10.93 -20.29 -1.00
N HIS A 311 10.91 -21.63 -1.04
CA HIS A 311 10.74 -22.42 0.18
C HIS A 311 11.92 -22.20 1.15
N ALA A 312 13.16 -22.17 0.65
CA ALA A 312 14.35 -21.88 1.47
C ALA A 312 14.31 -20.47 2.09
N TRP A 313 13.77 -19.48 1.37
CA TRP A 313 13.60 -18.13 1.91
C TRP A 313 12.63 -18.05 3.08
N THR A 314 11.68 -18.98 3.24
CA THR A 314 10.86 -19.05 4.45
C THR A 314 11.72 -19.38 5.68
N LEU A 315 12.71 -20.28 5.52
CA LEU A 315 13.64 -20.65 6.59
C LEU A 315 14.62 -19.50 6.89
N ILE A 316 15.17 -18.86 5.85
CA ILE A 316 16.04 -17.68 6.01
C ILE A 316 15.28 -16.53 6.67
N GLY A 317 14.04 -16.29 6.26
CA GLY A 317 13.15 -15.29 6.85
C GLY A 317 12.87 -15.58 8.33
N THR A 318 12.71 -16.84 8.70
CA THR A 318 12.57 -17.26 10.11
C THR A 318 13.81 -16.94 10.92
N HIS A 319 14.99 -17.26 10.39
CA HIS A 319 16.27 -16.92 11.02
C HIS A 319 16.42 -15.40 11.20
N ASN A 320 16.13 -14.61 10.16
CA ASN A 320 16.23 -13.16 10.22
C ASN A 320 15.22 -12.55 11.20
N TYR A 321 13.98 -13.03 11.21
CA TYR A 321 12.98 -12.61 12.18
C TYR A 321 13.47 -12.87 13.60
N PHE A 322 13.98 -14.07 13.89
CA PHE A 322 14.53 -14.40 15.20
C PHE A 322 15.71 -13.48 15.56
N LEU A 323 16.65 -13.28 14.64
CA LEU A 323 17.82 -12.42 14.83
C LEU A 323 17.43 -10.99 15.18
N TYR A 324 16.41 -10.43 14.51
CA TYR A 324 15.99 -9.04 14.71
C TYR A 324 15.05 -8.85 15.90
N SER A 325 14.19 -9.82 16.19
CA SER A 325 13.17 -9.71 17.26
C SER A 325 13.65 -10.22 18.62
N GLY A 326 14.58 -11.18 18.65
CA GLY A 326 14.90 -11.97 19.85
C GLY A 326 13.77 -12.90 20.29
N ASP A 327 12.73 -13.09 19.47
CA ASP A 327 11.55 -13.88 19.80
C ASP A 327 11.82 -15.39 19.72
N GLY A 328 12.27 -15.96 20.84
CA GLY A 328 12.50 -17.40 21.00
C GLY A 328 11.23 -18.25 21.03
N ALA A 329 10.02 -17.67 21.15
CA ALA A 329 8.79 -18.45 21.10
C ALA A 329 8.51 -18.98 19.68
N SER A 330 8.88 -18.21 18.65
CA SER A 330 8.75 -18.62 17.23
C SER A 330 9.63 -19.81 16.81
N THR A 331 10.65 -20.15 17.61
CA THR A 331 11.57 -21.27 17.34
C THR A 331 11.16 -22.60 17.97
N ARG A 332 10.02 -22.68 18.66
CA ARG A 332 9.53 -23.91 19.29
C ARG A 332 8.20 -24.33 18.68
N PRO A 333 8.14 -25.41 17.90
CA PRO A 333 6.86 -25.98 17.50
C PRO A 333 6.15 -26.54 18.74
N GLY A 334 4.98 -25.99 19.11
CA GLY A 334 4.04 -26.64 20.03
C GLY A 334 3.91 -26.07 21.46
N SER A 335 3.90 -24.75 21.66
CA SER A 335 3.33 -24.14 22.87
C SER A 335 2.01 -23.46 22.60
#